data_AF-A0A9W7WQB8-F1
#
_entry.id   AF-A0A9W7WQB8-F1
#
_cell.length_a   1.000
_cell.length_b   1.000
_cell.length_c   1.000
_cell.angle_alpha   90.00
_cell.angle_beta   90.00
_cell.angle_gamma   90.00
#
_symmetry.space_group_name_H-M   'P 1'
#
loop_
_entity.id
_entity.type
_entity.pdbx_description
1 polymer ?
#
loop_
_entity_poly.entity_id
_entity_poly.type
_entity_poly.pdbx_seq_one_letter_code
_entity_poly.pdbx_strand_id
1 'polypeptide(L)'
;MVWTVNISKLVLAVDGFTLITGVPANILAFYTFCKKIRQRSTPTDVLLLSLTISDLVFLFFLPFRMVEAANMKWTLPYFLCPLSGLIFYAIICNSTFHLTAISVERYLGVAFPIKYKLKRAPRYAVIAVVFFWLASMAQCSIVYVMQYHHHSNPNFTEPSKRNSCYDEFSEEQLKILVPVRLQLFVVYFCIPIPICCFCYFRCIYILTNLPNVNSKKRMRSIGMALGTLLVFIGCFMPFSVSHLEGFIGGYSTEWRPYALLTCTLNACLDPFIFYFSSSAFRDTFKSVLRELVRRMHLHCWTCKREKTEI
;
A
#
# COMPACT_ATOMS: atom_id res chain seq x y z
N MET A 1 7.15 18.95 11.77
CA MET A 1 6.89 17.92 12.81
C MET A 1 8.04 17.94 13.81
N VAL A 2 7.78 18.08 15.11
CA VAL A 2 8.85 17.98 16.12
C VAL A 2 9.09 16.50 16.43
N TRP A 3 10.28 16.00 16.11
CA TRP A 3 10.66 14.63 16.47
C TRP A 3 10.79 14.49 17.98
N THR A 4 9.99 13.62 18.57
CA THR A 4 10.20 13.15 19.95
C THR A 4 10.85 11.77 19.92
N VAL A 5 11.59 11.43 20.98
CA VAL A 5 12.21 10.09 21.13
C VAL A 5 11.15 8.98 21.01
N ASN A 6 9.93 9.22 21.51
CA ASN A 6 8.84 8.25 21.44
C ASN A 6 8.33 8.05 20.01
N ILE A 7 8.12 9.14 19.26
CA ILE A 7 7.72 9.06 17.84
C ILE A 7 8.80 8.36 17.02
N SER A 8 10.07 8.72 17.23
CA SER A 8 11.20 8.07 16.54
C SER A 8 11.22 6.56 16.76
N LYS A 9 11.12 6.10 18.02
CA LYS A 9 11.05 4.67 18.36
C LYS A 9 9.86 3.97 17.70
N LEU A 10 8.69 4.62 17.70
CA LEU A 10 7.49 4.07 17.09
C LEU A 10 7.63 3.92 15.57
N VAL A 11 8.15 4.96 14.89
CA VAL A 11 8.41 4.94 13.44
C VAL A 11 9.37 3.79 13.11
N LEU A 12 10.49 3.68 13.83
CA LEU A 12 11.48 2.62 13.61
C LEU A 12 10.89 1.22 13.82
N ALA A 13 10.05 1.04 14.85
CA ALA A 13 9.42 -0.24 15.13
C ALA A 13 8.42 -0.65 14.04
N VAL A 14 7.52 0.27 13.65
CA VAL A 14 6.48 0.00 12.64
C VAL A 14 7.08 -0.17 11.25
N ASP A 15 7.98 0.72 10.83
CA ASP A 15 8.61 0.66 9.51
C ASP A 15 9.60 -0.52 9.43
N GLY A 16 10.29 -0.84 10.52
CA GLY A 16 11.14 -2.04 10.61
C GLY A 16 10.33 -3.33 10.47
N PHE A 17 9.21 -3.45 11.20
CA PHE A 17 8.26 -4.56 11.02
C PHE A 17 7.75 -4.63 9.57
N THR A 18 7.48 -3.46 8.99
CA THR A 18 6.98 -3.34 7.62
C THR A 18 8.00 -3.86 6.60
N LEU A 19 9.28 -3.53 6.76
CA LEU A 19 10.35 -4.04 5.90
C LEU A 19 10.53 -5.56 6.05
N ILE A 20 10.61 -6.06 7.28
CA ILE A 20 10.88 -7.47 7.57
C ILE A 20 9.79 -8.37 6.98
N THR A 21 8.53 -7.94 7.06
CA THR A 21 7.39 -8.73 6.56
C THR A 21 7.04 -8.43 5.11
N GLY A 22 7.07 -7.15 4.72
CA GLY A 22 6.65 -6.67 3.41
C GLY A 22 7.62 -7.03 2.30
N VAL A 23 8.94 -6.88 2.50
CA VAL A 23 9.94 -7.12 1.44
C VAL A 23 9.92 -8.58 0.94
N PRO A 24 10.02 -9.61 1.80
CA PRO A 24 10.01 -10.99 1.33
C PRO A 24 8.70 -11.37 0.64
N ALA A 25 7.57 -10.92 1.20
CA ALA A 25 6.25 -11.24 0.67
C ALA A 25 6.01 -10.60 -0.71
N ASN A 26 6.39 -9.33 -0.89
CA ASN A 26 6.23 -8.62 -2.16
C ASN A 26 7.23 -9.09 -3.22
N ILE A 27 8.47 -9.45 -2.86
CA ILE A 27 9.40 -10.06 -3.82
C ILE A 27 8.85 -11.40 -4.34
N LEU A 28 8.30 -12.23 -3.44
CA LEU A 28 7.68 -13.50 -3.82
C LEU A 28 6.46 -13.29 -4.73
N ALA A 29 5.64 -12.28 -4.42
CA ALA A 29 4.49 -11.90 -5.22
C ALA A 29 4.92 -11.42 -6.61
N PHE A 30 5.93 -10.55 -6.68
CA PHE A 30 6.48 -10.02 -7.92
C PHE A 30 6.98 -11.14 -8.83
N TYR A 31 7.82 -12.04 -8.29
CA TYR A 31 8.29 -13.22 -9.03
C TYR A 31 7.12 -14.04 -9.58
N THR A 32 6.11 -14.30 -8.74
CA THR A 32 4.96 -15.12 -9.12
C THR A 32 4.11 -14.46 -10.21
N PHE A 33 3.82 -13.17 -10.09
CA PHE A 33 2.99 -12.45 -11.05
C PHE A 33 3.73 -12.19 -12.37
N CYS A 34 5.03 -11.89 -12.34
CA CYS A 34 5.86 -11.83 -13.54
C CYS A 34 5.85 -13.14 -14.32
N LYS A 35 6.04 -14.28 -13.64
CA LYS A 35 5.96 -15.61 -14.26
C LYS A 35 4.58 -15.86 -14.84
N LYS A 36 3.52 -15.53 -14.09
CA LYS A 36 2.13 -15.76 -14.51
C LYS A 36 1.75 -14.92 -15.72
N ILE A 37 2.09 -13.63 -15.74
CA ILE A 37 1.81 -12.74 -16.88
C ILE A 37 2.51 -13.22 -18.15
N ARG A 38 3.76 -13.68 -18.05
CA ARG A 38 4.51 -14.23 -19.19
C ARG A 38 3.84 -15.47 -19.80
N GLN A 39 3.20 -16.30 -18.98
CA GLN A 39 2.49 -17.49 -19.46
C GLN A 39 1.08 -17.16 -19.95
N ARG A 40 0.31 -16.42 -19.16
CA ARG A 40 -1.06 -16.01 -19.45
C ARG A 40 -1.44 -14.77 -18.66
N SER A 41 -1.53 -13.64 -19.35
CA SER A 41 -1.96 -12.39 -18.74
C SER A 41 -3.47 -12.34 -18.52
N THR A 42 -3.87 -11.80 -17.38
CA THR A 42 -5.26 -11.55 -17.04
C THR A 42 -5.39 -10.17 -16.40
N PRO A 43 -6.53 -9.47 -16.53
CA PRO A 43 -6.70 -8.12 -15.96
C PRO A 43 -6.31 -8.03 -14.48
N THR A 44 -6.78 -8.98 -13.66
CA THR A 44 -6.42 -9.08 -12.25
C THR A 44 -4.92 -9.26 -12.02
N ASP A 45 -4.23 -10.05 -12.87
CA ASP A 45 -2.78 -10.26 -12.72
C ASP A 45 -1.98 -9.00 -13.02
N VAL A 46 -2.43 -8.18 -13.99
CA VAL A 46 -1.83 -6.87 -14.29
C VAL A 46 -1.98 -5.92 -13.10
N LEU A 47 -3.19 -5.84 -12.52
CA LEU A 47 -3.45 -5.02 -11.34
C LEU A 47 -2.62 -5.47 -10.13
N LEU A 48 -2.56 -6.77 -9.86
CA LEU A 48 -1.78 -7.32 -8.76
C LEU A 48 -0.28 -7.07 -8.96
N LEU A 49 0.24 -7.24 -10.18
CA LEU A 49 1.66 -6.96 -10.46
C LEU A 49 1.98 -5.48 -10.23
N SER A 50 1.14 -4.57 -10.73
CA SER A 50 1.34 -3.13 -10.55
C SER A 50 1.26 -2.71 -9.09
N LEU A 51 0.33 -3.27 -8.32
CA LEU A 51 0.25 -3.06 -6.87
C LEU A 51 1.54 -3.53 -6.18
N THR A 52 2.01 -4.75 -6.48
CA THR A 52 3.29 -5.25 -5.94
C THR A 52 4.49 -4.39 -6.33
N ILE A 53 4.55 -3.86 -7.56
CA ILE A 53 5.60 -2.92 -7.97
C ILE A 53 5.53 -1.65 -7.12
N SER A 54 4.33 -1.12 -6.91
CA SER A 54 4.09 0.04 -6.05
C SER A 54 4.60 -0.23 -4.62
N ASP A 55 4.25 -1.38 -4.03
CA ASP A 55 4.71 -1.76 -2.68
C ASP A 55 6.22 -1.92 -2.60
N LEU A 56 6.87 -2.51 -3.61
CA LEU A 56 8.34 -2.65 -3.64
C LEU A 56 9.05 -1.30 -3.74
N VAL A 57 8.51 -0.37 -4.54
CA VAL A 57 9.04 1.00 -4.60
C VAL A 57 8.87 1.67 -3.23
N PHE A 58 7.71 1.55 -2.59
CA PHE A 58 7.48 2.08 -1.25
C PHE A 58 8.47 1.52 -0.23
N LEU A 59 8.63 0.20 -0.18
CA LEU A 59 9.55 -0.49 0.72
C LEU A 59 11.01 -0.11 0.46
N PHE A 60 11.38 0.23 -0.79
CA PHE A 60 12.72 0.74 -1.11
C PHE A 60 12.97 2.14 -0.56
N PHE A 61 11.95 3.02 -0.56
CA PHE A 61 12.07 4.39 -0.02
C PHE A 61 11.84 4.48 1.49
N LEU A 62 11.21 3.48 2.10
CA LEU A 62 10.91 3.41 3.53
C LEU A 62 12.15 3.59 4.45
N PRO A 63 13.33 3.00 4.15
CA PRO A 63 14.54 3.20 4.95
C PRO A 63 15.00 4.66 5.05
N PHE A 64 14.74 5.51 4.05
CA PHE A 64 15.13 6.91 4.12
C PHE A 64 14.40 7.65 5.24
N ARG A 65 13.11 7.33 5.45
CA ARG A 65 12.31 7.83 6.57
C ARG A 65 12.81 7.29 7.91
N MET A 66 13.26 6.03 7.94
CA MET A 66 13.85 5.44 9.15
C MET A 66 15.16 6.12 9.54
N VAL A 67 16.00 6.50 8.57
CA VAL A 67 17.23 7.27 8.84
C VAL A 67 16.91 8.63 9.45
N GLU A 68 15.89 9.33 8.93
CA GLU A 68 15.41 10.57 9.54
C GLU A 68 14.94 10.36 10.98
N ALA A 69 14.15 9.31 11.21
CA ALA A 69 13.65 8.97 12.54
C ALA A 69 14.79 8.65 13.51
N ALA A 70 15.77 7.84 13.10
CA ALA A 70 16.90 7.44 13.93
C ALA A 70 17.79 8.63 14.34
N ASN A 71 18.05 9.54 13.39
CA ASN A 71 18.87 10.72 13.65
C ASN A 71 18.08 11.87 14.27
N MET A 72 16.74 11.75 14.33
CA MET A 72 15.78 12.82 14.67
C MET A 72 15.99 14.10 13.84
N LYS A 73 16.66 13.94 12.69
CA LYS A 73 16.97 14.99 11.74
C LYS A 73 17.20 14.39 10.36
N TRP A 74 16.91 15.16 9.33
CA TRP A 74 17.19 14.76 7.96
C TRP A 74 18.70 14.90 7.67
N THR A 75 19.39 13.78 7.44
CA THR A 75 20.85 13.75 7.15
C THR A 75 21.18 13.33 5.72
N LEU A 76 20.17 13.01 4.91
CA LEU A 76 20.34 12.55 3.53
C LEU A 76 20.38 13.73 2.55
N PRO A 77 20.80 13.53 1.29
CA PRO A 77 20.72 14.55 0.25
C PRO A 77 19.36 15.24 0.20
N TYR A 78 19.37 16.56 0.00
CA TYR A 78 18.15 17.37 0.05
C TYR A 78 17.07 16.90 -0.95
N PHE A 79 17.45 16.54 -2.17
CA PHE A 79 16.48 16.10 -3.19
C PHE A 79 15.69 14.84 -2.79
N LEU A 80 16.26 13.99 -1.92
CA LEU A 80 15.61 12.77 -1.46
C LEU A 80 14.47 13.05 -0.48
N CYS A 81 14.49 14.19 0.22
CA CYS A 81 13.47 14.52 1.20
C CYS A 81 12.08 14.67 0.54
N PRO A 82 11.87 15.65 -0.36
CA PRO A 82 10.56 15.85 -0.95
C PRO A 82 10.23 14.72 -1.94
N LEU A 83 11.23 14.07 -2.55
CA LEU A 83 11.01 12.87 -3.37
C LEU A 83 10.45 11.70 -2.54
N SER A 84 11.01 11.44 -1.35
CA SER A 84 10.51 10.41 -0.46
C SER A 84 9.08 10.72 -0.01
N GLY A 85 8.79 11.98 0.34
CA GLY A 85 7.43 12.44 0.63
C GLY A 85 6.49 12.14 -0.52
N LEU A 86 6.79 12.62 -1.73
CA LEU A 86 5.99 12.41 -2.94
C LEU A 86 5.67 10.93 -3.15
N ILE A 87 6.68 10.07 -3.06
CA ILE A 87 6.53 8.62 -3.27
C ILE A 87 5.63 7.98 -2.21
N PHE A 88 5.79 8.35 -0.93
CA PHE A 88 4.93 7.83 0.14
C PHE A 88 3.46 8.14 -0.10
N TYR A 89 3.12 9.41 -0.37
CA TYR A 89 1.71 9.79 -0.60
C TYR A 89 1.17 9.23 -1.92
N ALA A 90 1.97 9.25 -2.98
CA ALA A 90 1.57 8.73 -4.29
C ALA A 90 1.27 7.23 -4.21
N ILE A 91 2.06 6.45 -3.47
CA ILE A 91 1.85 5.01 -3.36
C ILE A 91 0.59 4.69 -2.53
N ILE A 92 0.30 5.43 -1.46
CA ILE A 92 -0.97 5.27 -0.70
C ILE A 92 -2.19 5.50 -1.61
N CYS A 93 -2.14 6.57 -2.40
CA CYS A 93 -3.17 6.90 -3.39
C CYS A 93 -3.30 5.80 -4.45
N ASN A 94 -2.16 5.32 -4.96
CA ASN A 94 -2.08 4.30 -5.99
C ASN A 94 -2.65 2.97 -5.48
N SER A 95 -2.28 2.54 -4.27
CA SER A 95 -2.78 1.30 -3.65
C SER A 95 -4.29 1.33 -3.48
N THR A 96 -4.85 2.46 -3.07
CA THR A 96 -6.30 2.66 -2.97
C THR A 96 -7.03 2.39 -4.30
N PHE A 97 -6.54 2.96 -5.40
CA PHE A 97 -7.12 2.72 -6.73
C PHE A 97 -6.97 1.26 -7.18
N HIS A 98 -5.80 0.65 -6.94
CA HIS A 98 -5.57 -0.76 -7.26
C HIS A 98 -6.51 -1.69 -6.49
N LEU A 99 -6.69 -1.49 -5.19
CA LEU A 99 -7.59 -2.29 -4.35
C LEU A 99 -9.05 -2.16 -4.80
N THR A 100 -9.45 -0.94 -5.17
CA THR A 100 -10.78 -0.68 -5.74
C THR A 100 -10.98 -1.41 -7.06
N ALA A 101 -10.01 -1.29 -7.97
CA ALA A 101 -10.05 -1.97 -9.26
C ALA A 101 -10.04 -3.50 -9.12
N ILE A 102 -9.25 -4.07 -8.21
CA ILE A 102 -9.23 -5.50 -7.90
C ILE A 102 -10.61 -5.98 -7.40
N SER A 103 -11.27 -5.17 -6.57
CA SER A 103 -12.62 -5.46 -6.06
C SER A 103 -13.65 -5.47 -7.19
N VAL A 104 -13.60 -4.49 -8.09
CA VAL A 104 -14.46 -4.40 -9.28
C VAL A 104 -14.21 -5.56 -10.23
N GLU A 105 -12.96 -5.86 -10.57
CA GLU A 105 -12.59 -6.98 -11.44
C GLU A 105 -13.08 -8.31 -10.86
N ARG A 106 -12.98 -8.47 -9.53
CA ARG A 106 -13.51 -9.66 -8.86
C ARG A 106 -15.03 -9.76 -9.00
N TYR A 107 -15.74 -8.65 -8.81
CA TYR A 107 -17.19 -8.59 -9.00
C TYR A 107 -17.59 -8.92 -10.43
N LEU A 108 -16.96 -8.31 -11.44
CA LEU A 108 -17.25 -8.59 -12.84
C LEU A 108 -17.03 -10.06 -13.20
N GLY A 109 -15.95 -10.66 -12.69
CA GLY A 109 -15.65 -12.08 -12.91
C GLY A 109 -16.65 -13.05 -12.25
N VAL A 110 -17.31 -12.64 -11.15
CA VAL A 110 -18.32 -13.46 -10.45
C VAL A 110 -19.72 -13.24 -11.01
N ALA A 111 -20.10 -11.99 -11.28
CA ALA A 111 -21.44 -11.62 -11.73
C ALA A 111 -21.66 -11.92 -13.23
N PHE A 112 -20.62 -11.84 -14.06
CA PHE A 112 -20.73 -11.97 -15.52
C PHE A 112 -19.73 -12.96 -16.11
N PRO A 113 -19.67 -14.23 -15.66
CA PRO A 113 -18.58 -15.15 -15.99
C PRO A 113 -18.41 -15.40 -17.50
N ILE A 114 -19.50 -15.50 -18.27
CA ILE A 114 -19.46 -15.76 -19.72
C ILE A 114 -18.98 -14.52 -20.48
N LYS A 115 -19.65 -13.37 -20.27
CA LYS A 115 -19.30 -12.10 -20.93
C LYS A 115 -17.89 -11.64 -20.55
N TYR A 116 -17.51 -11.80 -19.29
CA TYR A 116 -16.18 -11.46 -18.80
C TYR A 116 -15.10 -12.37 -19.39
N LYS A 117 -15.34 -13.69 -19.52
CA LYS A 117 -14.39 -14.61 -20.16
C LYS A 117 -14.18 -14.30 -21.64
N LEU A 118 -15.22 -13.86 -22.36
CA LEU A 118 -15.16 -13.46 -23.77
C LEU A 118 -14.49 -12.10 -23.98
N LYS A 119 -14.76 -11.11 -23.12
CA LYS A 119 -14.21 -9.75 -23.20
C LYS A 119 -12.94 -9.54 -22.36
N ARG A 120 -12.26 -10.62 -21.96
CA ARG A 120 -11.10 -10.60 -21.07
C ARG A 120 -9.87 -10.01 -21.77
N ALA A 121 -9.82 -8.69 -21.93
CA ALA A 121 -8.72 -8.01 -22.57
C ALA A 121 -7.82 -7.32 -21.50
N PRO A 122 -6.57 -7.79 -21.30
CA PRO A 122 -5.67 -7.20 -20.30
C PRO A 122 -5.31 -5.74 -20.59
N ARG A 123 -5.51 -5.28 -21.84
CA ARG A 123 -5.32 -3.88 -22.25
C ARG A 123 -6.05 -2.88 -21.37
N TYR A 124 -7.29 -3.18 -20.93
CA TYR A 124 -8.05 -2.25 -20.09
C TYR A 124 -7.46 -2.12 -18.69
N ALA A 125 -6.91 -3.21 -18.14
CA ALA A 125 -6.19 -3.17 -16.88
C ALA A 125 -4.89 -2.37 -17.01
N VAL A 126 -4.16 -2.49 -18.13
CA VAL A 126 -2.96 -1.67 -18.38
C VAL A 126 -3.32 -0.18 -18.45
N ILE A 127 -4.37 0.18 -19.19
CA ILE A 127 -4.85 1.57 -19.26
C ILE A 127 -5.22 2.09 -17.87
N ALA A 128 -5.96 1.30 -17.08
CA ALA A 128 -6.34 1.66 -15.72
C ALA A 128 -5.10 1.84 -14.82
N VAL A 129 -4.12 0.94 -14.89
CA VAL A 129 -2.85 1.05 -14.15
C VAL A 129 -2.12 2.34 -14.51
N VAL A 130 -1.94 2.63 -15.80
CA VAL A 130 -1.27 3.87 -16.26
C VAL A 130 -2.00 5.10 -15.71
N PHE A 131 -3.34 5.09 -15.78
CA PHE A 131 -4.15 6.15 -15.20
C PHE A 131 -3.95 6.28 -13.68
N PHE A 132 -3.91 5.18 -12.92
CA PHE A 132 -3.69 5.22 -11.47
C PHE A 132 -2.34 5.83 -11.09
N TRP A 133 -1.28 5.46 -11.81
CA TRP A 133 0.04 6.05 -11.61
C TRP A 133 0.05 7.55 -11.91
N LEU A 134 -0.50 7.96 -13.06
CA LEU A 134 -0.55 9.37 -13.44
C LEU A 134 -1.41 10.20 -12.47
N ALA A 135 -2.60 9.71 -12.11
CA ALA A 135 -3.50 10.39 -11.19
C ALA A 135 -2.88 10.55 -9.79
N SER A 136 -2.25 9.49 -9.27
CA SER A 136 -1.61 9.53 -7.95
C SER A 136 -0.39 10.45 -7.94
N MET A 137 0.44 10.41 -8.98
CA MET A 137 1.61 11.29 -9.12
C MET A 137 1.19 12.76 -9.29
N ALA A 138 0.18 13.04 -10.12
CA ALA A 138 -0.31 14.40 -10.36
C ALA A 138 -0.96 15.01 -9.11
N GLN A 139 -1.71 14.22 -8.34
CA GLN A 139 -2.33 14.71 -7.11
C GLN A 139 -1.27 15.02 -6.04
N CYS A 140 -0.29 14.13 -5.87
CA CYS A 140 0.75 14.29 -4.85
C CYS A 140 1.84 15.30 -5.25
N SER A 141 1.99 15.61 -6.54
CA SER A 141 2.91 16.65 -7.00
C SER A 141 2.52 18.05 -6.49
N ILE A 142 1.23 18.30 -6.24
CA ILE A 142 0.76 19.57 -5.65
C ILE A 142 1.40 19.79 -4.27
N VAL A 143 1.46 18.74 -3.44
CA VAL A 143 2.10 18.80 -2.11
C VAL A 143 3.62 18.98 -2.25
N TYR A 144 4.24 18.29 -3.21
CA TYR A 144 5.67 18.42 -3.52
C TYR A 144 6.04 19.85 -3.97
N VAL A 145 5.33 20.40 -4.96
CA VAL A 145 5.59 21.74 -5.51
C VAL A 145 5.38 22.81 -4.46
N MET A 146 4.37 22.66 -3.59
CA MET A 146 4.11 23.61 -2.51
C MET A 146 5.26 23.68 -1.52
N GLN A 147 5.96 22.58 -1.23
CA GLN A 147 7.16 22.59 -0.38
C GLN A 147 8.31 23.44 -0.98
N TYR A 148 8.38 23.58 -2.30
CA TYR A 148 9.38 24.41 -3.00
C TYR A 148 8.93 25.86 -3.23
N HIS A 149 7.65 26.16 -3.11
CA HIS A 149 7.09 27.49 -3.42
C HIS A 149 7.61 28.62 -2.52
N HIS A 150 8.22 28.31 -1.37
CA HIS A 150 8.74 29.30 -0.42
C HIS A 150 10.25 29.55 -0.57
N HIS A 151 10.79 29.53 -1.79
CA HIS A 151 12.20 29.89 -2.06
C HIS A 151 12.44 31.42 -2.14
N SER A 152 11.42 32.25 -1.88
CA SER A 152 11.48 33.71 -2.10
C SER A 152 11.45 34.57 -0.82
N ASN A 153 11.55 33.98 0.37
CA ASN A 153 11.53 34.73 1.63
C ASN A 153 12.98 34.95 2.17
N PRO A 154 13.42 36.17 2.48
CA PRO A 154 14.83 36.48 2.79
C PRO A 154 15.35 35.91 4.15
N ASN A 155 14.47 35.41 5.02
CA ASN A 155 14.83 34.69 6.25
C ASN A 155 14.91 33.17 6.05
N PHE A 156 15.36 32.73 4.86
CA PHE A 156 15.44 31.30 4.54
C PHE A 156 16.70 30.68 5.16
N THR A 157 16.52 29.90 6.22
CA THR A 157 17.57 28.98 6.69
C THR A 157 17.86 27.99 5.57
N GLU A 158 19.12 27.89 5.15
CA GLU A 158 19.53 26.94 4.11
C GLU A 158 18.92 25.55 4.34
N PRO A 159 18.53 24.82 3.30
CA PRO A 159 17.93 23.48 3.45
C PRO A 159 18.87 22.49 4.16
N SER A 160 20.19 22.73 4.06
CA SER A 160 21.25 21.99 4.77
C SER A 160 21.25 22.19 6.29
N LYS A 161 20.55 23.21 6.79
CA LYS A 161 20.45 23.57 8.23
C LYS A 161 19.09 23.20 8.85
N ARG A 162 18.22 22.50 8.12
CA ARG A 162 16.90 22.10 8.62
C ARG A 162 16.97 20.80 9.43
N ASN A 163 16.24 20.76 10.54
CA ASN A 163 16.16 19.59 11.41
C ASN A 163 15.04 18.61 11.02
N SER A 164 14.20 18.90 10.02
CA SER A 164 13.15 17.98 9.55
C SER A 164 12.94 18.08 8.05
N CYS A 165 12.55 16.96 7.43
CA CYS A 165 12.14 16.90 6.04
C CYS A 165 10.73 17.48 5.79
N TYR A 166 9.88 17.54 6.82
CA TYR A 166 8.51 18.06 6.73
C TYR A 166 8.34 19.34 7.54
N ASP A 167 8.29 20.47 6.83
CA ASP A 167 7.97 21.77 7.41
C ASP A 167 6.47 21.98 7.58
N GLU A 168 6.13 22.87 8.51
CA GLU A 168 4.78 23.41 8.63
C GLU A 168 4.50 24.30 7.42
N PHE A 169 3.33 24.11 6.81
CA PHE A 169 2.90 24.92 5.68
C PHE A 169 2.51 26.32 6.14
N SER A 170 2.91 27.36 5.40
CA SER A 170 2.50 28.74 5.66
C SER A 170 0.99 28.93 5.46
N GLU A 171 0.43 30.02 5.98
CA GLU A 171 -1.00 30.33 5.80
C GLU A 171 -1.42 30.42 4.33
N GLU A 172 -0.54 30.95 3.46
CA GLU A 172 -0.78 31.02 2.01
C GLU A 172 -0.81 29.63 1.36
N GLN A 173 0.10 28.73 1.78
CA GLN A 173 0.10 27.34 1.32
C GLN A 173 -1.15 26.60 1.81
N LEU A 174 -1.59 26.85 3.06
CA LEU A 174 -2.79 26.24 3.62
C LEU A 174 -4.06 26.63 2.86
N LYS A 175 -4.17 27.87 2.34
CA LYS A 175 -5.32 28.26 1.48
C LYS A 175 -5.47 27.36 0.25
N ILE A 176 -4.37 26.85 -0.30
CA ILE A 176 -4.38 25.94 -1.45
C ILE A 176 -4.48 24.47 -1.01
N LEU A 177 -3.78 24.10 0.07
CA LEU A 177 -3.75 22.71 0.56
C LEU A 177 -5.05 22.27 1.24
N VAL A 178 -5.78 23.18 1.90
CA VAL A 178 -7.00 22.84 2.64
C VAL A 178 -8.06 22.22 1.72
N PRO A 179 -8.44 22.82 0.57
CA PRO A 179 -9.34 22.17 -0.39
C PRO A 179 -8.84 20.80 -0.88
N VAL A 180 -7.53 20.67 -1.10
CA VAL A 180 -6.90 19.41 -1.52
C VAL A 180 -7.07 18.32 -0.46
N ARG A 181 -7.11 18.66 0.84
CA ARG A 181 -7.34 17.67 1.91
C ARG A 181 -8.73 17.05 1.83
N LEU A 182 -9.76 17.85 1.55
CA LEU A 182 -11.12 17.32 1.33
C LEU A 182 -11.15 16.42 0.10
N GLN A 183 -10.51 16.85 -1.00
CA GLN A 183 -10.40 16.03 -2.21
C GLN A 183 -9.73 14.68 -1.91
N LEU A 184 -8.63 14.68 -1.13
CA LEU A 184 -7.93 13.46 -0.74
C LEU A 184 -8.86 12.52 0.06
N PHE A 185 -9.58 13.06 1.04
CA PHE A 185 -10.55 12.29 1.82
C PHE A 185 -11.67 11.69 0.94
N VAL A 186 -12.27 12.50 0.05
CA VAL A 186 -13.39 12.04 -0.77
C VAL A 186 -12.94 11.01 -1.82
N VAL A 187 -11.88 11.31 -2.57
CA VAL A 187 -11.41 10.51 -3.71
C VAL A 187 -10.75 9.21 -3.27
N TYR A 188 -10.01 9.22 -2.15
CA TYR A 188 -9.23 8.05 -1.71
C TYR A 188 -9.85 7.30 -0.53
N PHE A 189 -10.94 7.80 0.06
CA PHE A 189 -11.65 7.08 1.11
C PHE A 189 -13.15 6.96 0.83
N CYS A 190 -13.88 8.07 0.69
CA CYS A 190 -15.34 8.03 0.57
C CYS A 190 -15.87 7.37 -0.71
N ILE A 191 -15.16 7.48 -1.83
CA ILE A 191 -15.54 6.84 -3.09
C ILE A 191 -15.08 5.36 -3.17
N PRO A 192 -13.83 5.02 -2.81
CA PRO A 192 -13.34 3.65 -2.83
C PRO A 192 -14.08 2.70 -1.90
N ILE A 193 -14.35 3.11 -0.65
CA ILE A 193 -14.87 2.19 0.37
C ILE A 193 -16.27 1.65 0.01
N PRO A 194 -17.25 2.45 -0.45
CA PRO A 194 -18.57 1.93 -0.80
C PRO A 194 -18.52 1.08 -2.07
N ILE A 195 -17.64 1.40 -3.03
CA ILE A 195 -17.44 0.58 -4.24
C ILE A 195 -16.91 -0.80 -3.84
N CYS A 196 -15.87 -0.87 -3.00
CA CYS A 196 -15.32 -2.12 -2.49
C CYS A 196 -16.38 -2.92 -1.72
N CYS A 197 -17.08 -2.27 -0.78
CA CYS A 197 -18.16 -2.89 -0.01
C CYS A 197 -19.25 -3.47 -0.90
N PHE A 198 -19.74 -2.69 -1.88
CA PHE A 198 -20.73 -3.15 -2.84
C PHE A 198 -20.24 -4.35 -3.66
N CYS A 199 -19.03 -4.26 -4.23
CA CYS A 199 -18.45 -5.33 -5.04
C CYS A 199 -18.32 -6.63 -4.26
N TYR A 200 -17.78 -6.57 -3.03
CA TYR A 200 -17.60 -7.75 -2.20
C TYR A 200 -18.92 -8.32 -1.67
N PHE A 201 -19.84 -7.46 -1.23
CA PHE A 201 -21.18 -7.88 -0.82
C PHE A 201 -21.87 -8.63 -1.96
N ARG A 202 -21.91 -8.06 -3.17
CA ARG A 202 -22.51 -8.70 -4.34
C ARG A 202 -21.78 -9.98 -4.74
N CYS A 203 -20.44 -10.02 -4.68
CA CYS A 203 -19.68 -11.24 -4.90
C CYS A 203 -20.10 -12.37 -3.96
N ILE A 204 -20.15 -12.08 -2.65
CA ILE A 204 -20.47 -13.07 -1.62
C ILE A 204 -21.92 -13.51 -1.76
N TYR A 205 -22.85 -12.58 -1.98
CA TYR A 205 -24.25 -12.87 -2.20
C TYR A 205 -24.47 -13.80 -3.40
N ILE A 206 -23.86 -13.48 -4.55
CA ILE A 206 -23.96 -14.31 -5.77
C ILE A 206 -23.38 -15.71 -5.49
N LEU A 207 -22.18 -15.79 -4.91
CA LEU A 207 -21.52 -17.08 -4.63
C LEU A 207 -22.26 -17.95 -3.60
N THR A 208 -23.05 -17.34 -2.71
CA THR A 208 -23.85 -18.08 -1.72
C THR A 208 -25.15 -18.61 -2.33
N ASN A 209 -25.75 -17.88 -3.27
CA ASN A 209 -27.00 -18.28 -3.91
C ASN A 209 -26.82 -19.22 -5.12
N LEU A 210 -25.62 -19.34 -5.69
CA LEU A 210 -25.38 -20.30 -6.77
C LEU A 210 -25.31 -21.74 -6.22
N PRO A 211 -26.12 -22.67 -6.76
CA PRO A 211 -26.05 -24.08 -6.37
C PRO A 211 -24.69 -24.68 -6.78
N ASN A 212 -24.18 -25.62 -5.99
CA ASN A 212 -22.95 -26.37 -6.26
C ASN A 212 -21.65 -25.52 -6.37
N VAL A 213 -21.60 -24.33 -5.77
CA VAL A 213 -20.35 -23.55 -5.71
C VAL A 213 -19.38 -24.15 -4.71
N ASN A 214 -18.14 -24.37 -5.17
CA ASN A 214 -17.03 -24.80 -4.33
C ASN A 214 -16.80 -23.82 -3.16
N SER A 215 -16.88 -24.32 -1.92
CA SER A 215 -16.64 -23.56 -0.69
C SER A 215 -15.34 -22.77 -0.70
N LYS A 216 -14.29 -23.27 -1.39
CA LYS A 216 -13.00 -22.58 -1.56
C LYS A 216 -13.14 -21.28 -2.36
N LYS A 217 -14.03 -21.20 -3.36
CA LYS A 217 -14.27 -19.96 -4.13
C LYS A 217 -14.95 -18.90 -3.28
N ARG A 218 -15.92 -19.30 -2.46
CA ARG A 218 -16.59 -18.42 -1.49
C ARG A 218 -15.62 -17.89 -0.44
N MET A 219 -14.84 -18.78 0.17
CA MET A 219 -13.80 -18.41 1.14
C MET A 219 -12.78 -17.42 0.55
N ARG A 220 -12.44 -17.53 -0.74
CA ARG A 220 -11.58 -16.56 -1.41
C ARG A 220 -12.19 -15.17 -1.48
N SER A 221 -13.47 -15.07 -1.87
CA SER A 221 -14.14 -13.76 -1.91
C SER A 221 -14.26 -13.14 -0.52
N ILE A 222 -14.54 -13.94 0.51
CA ILE A 222 -14.58 -13.47 1.90
C ILE A 222 -13.20 -13.00 2.35
N GLY A 223 -12.15 -13.79 2.11
CA GLY A 223 -10.78 -13.42 2.47
C GLY A 223 -10.28 -12.15 1.76
N MET A 224 -10.62 -11.96 0.48
CA MET A 224 -10.33 -10.70 -0.23
C MET A 224 -11.07 -9.51 0.38
N ALA A 225 -12.35 -9.68 0.73
CA ALA A 225 -13.15 -8.63 1.36
C ALA A 225 -12.58 -8.23 2.72
N LEU A 226 -12.28 -9.22 3.58
CA LEU A 226 -11.69 -8.99 4.90
C LEU A 226 -10.31 -8.33 4.79
N GLY A 227 -9.44 -8.80 3.88
CA GLY A 227 -8.13 -8.19 3.67
C GLY A 227 -8.24 -6.74 3.19
N THR A 228 -9.12 -6.47 2.22
CA THR A 228 -9.33 -5.11 1.70
C THR A 228 -9.91 -4.18 2.78
N LEU A 229 -10.92 -4.64 3.54
CA LEU A 229 -11.49 -3.84 4.63
C LEU A 229 -10.47 -3.58 5.74
N LEU A 230 -9.64 -4.56 6.08
CA LEU A 230 -8.56 -4.38 7.05
C LEU A 230 -7.58 -3.28 6.60
N VAL A 231 -7.22 -3.24 5.32
CA VAL A 231 -6.38 -2.17 4.77
C VAL A 231 -7.09 -0.82 4.82
N PHE A 232 -8.34 -0.73 4.34
CA PHE A 232 -9.06 0.55 4.35
C PHE A 232 -9.27 1.10 5.76
N ILE A 233 -9.70 0.27 6.71
CA ILE A 233 -10.02 0.70 8.06
C ILE A 233 -8.76 0.84 8.92
N GLY A 234 -7.85 -0.13 8.85
CA GLY A 234 -6.65 -0.16 9.69
C GLY A 234 -5.56 0.77 9.18
N CYS A 235 -5.34 0.82 7.86
CA CYS A 235 -4.23 1.58 7.27
C CYS A 235 -4.68 2.98 6.82
N PHE A 236 -5.75 3.08 6.01
CA PHE A 236 -6.07 4.33 5.31
C PHE A 236 -7.05 5.25 6.05
N MET A 237 -7.97 4.70 6.86
CA MET A 237 -8.97 5.49 7.57
C MET A 237 -8.34 6.50 8.55
N PRO A 238 -7.36 6.15 9.40
CA PRO A 238 -6.76 7.13 10.32
C PRO A 238 -6.19 8.33 9.54
N PHE A 239 -5.44 8.04 8.47
CA PHE A 239 -4.84 9.06 7.64
C PHE A 239 -5.88 9.95 6.94
N SER A 240 -6.95 9.34 6.44
CA SER A 240 -8.07 10.02 5.78
C SER A 240 -8.84 10.92 6.75
N VAL A 241 -9.12 10.44 7.97
CA VAL A 241 -9.77 11.23 9.02
C VAL A 241 -8.92 12.42 9.42
N SER A 242 -7.59 12.27 9.51
CA SER A 242 -6.70 13.40 9.79
C SER A 242 -6.76 14.49 8.71
N HIS A 243 -7.07 14.13 7.45
CA HIS A 243 -7.26 15.09 6.36
C HIS A 243 -8.59 15.82 6.47
N LEU A 244 -9.66 15.11 6.83
CA LEU A 244 -10.96 15.71 7.09
C LEU A 244 -10.89 16.70 8.26
N GLU A 245 -10.27 16.30 9.37
CA GLU A 245 -10.09 17.19 10.53
C GLU A 245 -9.30 18.45 10.14
N GLY A 246 -8.17 18.27 9.47
CA GLY A 246 -7.37 19.41 9.03
C GLY A 246 -8.02 20.24 7.92
N PHE A 247 -9.08 19.76 7.27
CA PHE A 247 -9.92 20.57 6.38
C PHE A 247 -10.92 21.40 7.20
N ILE A 248 -11.62 20.78 8.15
CA ILE A 248 -12.60 21.44 9.02
C ILE A 248 -11.95 22.52 9.88
N GLY A 249 -10.81 22.21 10.49
CA GLY A 249 -10.10 23.12 11.38
C GLY A 249 -9.18 24.13 10.69
N GLY A 250 -8.87 23.94 9.41
CA GLY A 250 -7.92 24.80 8.68
C GLY A 250 -6.46 24.68 9.13
N TYR A 251 -6.14 23.78 10.08
CA TYR A 251 -4.79 23.57 10.63
C TYR A 251 -4.25 22.17 10.29
N SER A 252 -2.95 21.95 10.46
CA SER A 252 -2.34 20.62 10.32
C SER A 252 -2.45 19.84 11.63
N THR A 253 -3.20 18.76 11.62
CA THR A 253 -3.45 17.91 12.80
C THR A 253 -2.18 17.26 13.36
N GLU A 254 -1.96 17.37 14.68
CA GLU A 254 -0.77 16.86 15.37
C GLU A 254 -0.62 15.33 15.30
N TRP A 255 -1.72 14.58 15.25
CA TRP A 255 -1.69 13.12 15.22
C TRP A 255 -1.56 12.53 13.80
N ARG A 256 -1.55 13.36 12.75
CA ARG A 256 -1.37 12.92 11.35
C ARG A 256 -0.12 12.07 11.10
N PRO A 257 1.04 12.32 11.74
CA PRO A 257 2.23 11.47 11.58
C PRO A 257 2.00 10.03 12.02
N TYR A 258 1.26 9.83 13.12
CA TYR A 258 0.87 8.51 13.61
C TYR A 258 -0.14 7.85 12.66
N ALA A 259 -1.07 8.64 12.12
CA ALA A 259 -2.00 8.19 11.09
C ALA A 259 -1.28 7.76 9.80
N LEU A 260 -0.18 8.43 9.44
CA LEU A 260 0.64 8.06 8.28
C LEU A 260 1.42 6.76 8.54
N LEU A 261 1.77 6.44 9.79
CA LEU A 261 2.40 5.16 10.14
C LEU A 261 1.46 3.98 9.88
N THR A 262 0.16 4.12 10.10
CA THR A 262 -0.77 3.02 9.81
C THR A 262 -0.81 2.71 8.32
N CYS A 263 -0.61 3.70 7.45
CA CYS A 263 -0.51 3.49 6.00
C CYS A 263 0.70 2.65 5.59
N THR A 264 1.81 2.65 6.35
CA THR A 264 3.02 1.90 5.96
C THR A 264 2.80 0.39 6.04
N LEU A 265 1.93 -0.05 6.96
CA LEU A 265 1.49 -1.44 7.09
C LEU A 265 0.71 -1.97 5.88
N ASN A 266 0.24 -1.11 4.97
CA ASN A 266 -0.44 -1.53 3.73
C ASN A 266 0.37 -2.58 2.96
N ALA A 267 1.67 -2.32 2.77
CA ALA A 267 2.57 -3.20 2.02
C ALA A 267 2.71 -4.60 2.65
N CYS A 268 2.43 -4.75 3.95
CA CYS A 268 2.43 -6.03 4.67
C CYS A 268 1.10 -6.77 4.55
N LEU A 269 0.01 -6.03 4.37
CA LEU A 269 -1.34 -6.57 4.32
C LEU A 269 -1.76 -6.98 2.90
N ASP A 270 -1.21 -6.34 1.87
CA ASP A 270 -1.48 -6.68 0.47
C ASP A 270 -1.20 -8.15 0.10
N PRO A 271 -0.14 -8.81 0.62
CA PRO A 271 0.07 -10.25 0.47
C PRO A 271 -1.11 -11.15 0.91
N PHE A 272 -1.93 -10.73 1.88
CA PHE A 272 -3.16 -11.46 2.23
C PHE A 272 -4.16 -11.42 1.07
N ILE A 273 -4.34 -10.26 0.45
CA ILE A 273 -5.20 -10.07 -0.71
C ILE A 273 -4.67 -10.89 -1.89
N PHE A 274 -3.35 -10.91 -2.10
CA PHE A 274 -2.70 -11.71 -3.14
C PHE A 274 -2.98 -13.21 -2.95
N TYR A 275 -2.89 -13.69 -1.71
CA TYR A 275 -3.17 -15.09 -1.34
C TYR A 275 -4.59 -15.49 -1.73
N PHE A 276 -5.59 -14.67 -1.42
CA PHE A 276 -6.99 -14.98 -1.72
C PHE A 276 -7.36 -14.75 -3.19
N SER A 277 -6.70 -13.81 -3.87
CA SER A 277 -6.96 -13.45 -5.27
C SER A 277 -6.34 -14.43 -6.27
N SER A 278 -5.09 -14.89 -6.05
CA SER A 278 -4.33 -15.69 -7.02
C SER A 278 -4.01 -17.10 -6.52
N SER A 279 -4.40 -18.12 -7.29
CA SER A 279 -3.98 -19.50 -7.01
C SER A 279 -2.48 -19.69 -7.23
N ALA A 280 -1.90 -19.06 -8.26
CA ALA A 280 -0.48 -19.17 -8.55
C ALA A 280 0.38 -18.67 -7.38
N PHE A 281 0.03 -17.50 -6.81
CA PHE A 281 0.74 -16.97 -5.64
C PHE A 281 0.62 -17.92 -4.44
N ARG A 282 -0.57 -18.47 -4.21
CA ARG A 282 -0.79 -19.46 -3.15
C ARG A 282 0.03 -20.72 -3.32
N ASP A 283 0.13 -21.24 -4.54
CA ASP A 283 0.87 -22.46 -4.83
C ASP A 283 2.38 -22.23 -4.66
N THR A 284 2.89 -21.09 -5.15
CA THR A 284 4.28 -20.67 -4.92
C THR A 284 4.56 -20.47 -3.43
N PHE A 285 3.70 -19.74 -2.70
CA PHE A 285 3.83 -19.51 -1.26
C PHE A 285 3.88 -20.83 -0.47
N LYS A 286 2.96 -21.75 -0.76
CA LYS A 286 2.96 -23.08 -0.13
C LYS A 286 4.21 -23.89 -0.48
N SER A 287 4.74 -23.76 -1.70
CA SER A 287 5.97 -24.44 -2.10
C SER A 287 7.17 -23.93 -1.32
N VAL A 288 7.32 -22.61 -1.20
CA VAL A 288 8.38 -21.98 -0.40
C VAL A 288 8.24 -22.37 1.07
N LEU A 289 7.03 -22.31 1.64
CA LEU A 289 6.80 -22.68 3.03
C LEU A 289 7.14 -24.16 3.28
N ARG A 290 6.74 -25.08 2.40
CA ARG A 290 7.11 -26.50 2.51
C ARG A 290 8.63 -26.70 2.47
N GLU A 291 9.33 -26.00 1.58
CA GLU A 291 10.79 -26.11 1.48
C GLU A 291 11.49 -25.55 2.73
N LEU A 292 11.01 -24.42 3.27
CA LEU A 292 11.53 -23.86 4.52
C LEU A 292 11.32 -24.83 5.69
N VAL A 293 10.11 -25.40 5.82
CA VAL A 293 9.80 -26.42 6.85
C VAL A 293 10.69 -27.66 6.68
N ARG A 294 10.88 -28.13 5.44
CA ARG A 294 11.77 -29.27 5.14
C ARG A 294 13.21 -28.98 5.57
N ARG A 295 13.74 -27.80 5.27
CA ARG A 295 15.10 -27.39 5.68
C ARG A 295 15.24 -27.25 7.19
N MET A 296 14.23 -26.72 7.88
CA MET A 296 14.22 -26.66 9.34
C MET A 296 14.21 -28.07 9.97
N HIS A 297 13.41 -28.99 9.44
CA HIS A 297 13.41 -30.38 9.91
C HIS A 297 14.74 -31.10 9.64
N LEU A 298 15.36 -30.89 8.48
CA LEU A 298 16.68 -31.43 8.17
C LEU A 298 17.75 -30.90 9.13
N HIS A 299 17.71 -29.60 9.43
CA HIS A 299 18.65 -28.99 10.38
C HIS A 299 18.43 -29.46 11.83
N CYS A 300 17.17 -29.70 12.22
CA CYS A 300 16.83 -30.29 13.50
C CYS A 300 17.29 -31.76 13.60
N TRP A 301 17.26 -32.51 12.50
CA TRP A 301 17.76 -33.89 12.45
C TRP A 301 19.29 -33.96 12.53
N THR A 302 20.01 -33.10 11.81
CA THR A 302 21.48 -33.04 11.91
C THR A 302 21.95 -32.63 13.30
N CYS A 303 21.30 -31.63 13.92
CA CYS A 303 21.60 -31.21 15.29
C CYS A 303 21.26 -32.29 16.34
N LYS A 304 20.26 -33.15 16.08
CA LYS A 304 19.94 -34.27 16.97
C LYS A 304 20.95 -35.41 16.84
N ARG A 305 21.48 -35.66 15.64
CA ARG A 305 22.51 -36.69 15.41
C ARG A 305 23.82 -36.37 16.13
N GLU A 306 24.26 -35.12 16.04
CA GLU A 306 25.48 -34.60 16.68
C GLU A 306 25.43 -34.64 18.22
N LYS A 307 24.22 -34.65 18.83
CA LYS A 307 24.03 -34.84 20.28
C LYS A 307 23.97 -36.30 20.74
N THR A 308 23.85 -37.26 19.83
CA THR A 308 23.84 -38.70 20.14
C THR A 308 25.21 -39.36 19.95
N GLU A 309 26.17 -38.64 19.38
CA GLU A 309 27.55 -39.11 19.15
C GLU A 309 28.55 -38.54 20.19
N ILE A 310 28.05 -37.99 21.30
CA ILE A 310 28.84 -37.54 22.47
C ILE A 310 28.45 -38.38 23.69
#